data_AF-U7QFE8-F1
#
_entry.id   AF-U7QFE8-F1
#
_cell.length_a   1.000
_cell.length_b   1.000
_cell.length_c   1.000
_cell.angle_alpha   90.00
_cell.angle_beta   90.00
_cell.angle_gamma   90.00
#
_symmetry.space_group_name_H-M   'P 1'
#
loop_
_entity.id
_entity.type
_entity.pdbx_description
1 polymer ?
#
loop_
_entity_poly.entity_id
_entity_poly.type
_entity_poly.pdbx_seq_one_letter_code
_entity_poly.pdbx_strand_id
1 'polypeptide(L)' 'MTRDKRIVVRVNHEEYNRINDYAKSKSYSVAEIIRDYIKRLPKNPD' A
#
# COMPACT_ATOMS: atom_id res chain seq x y z
N MET A 1 -6.73 9.98 -14.46
CA MET A 1 -6.01 10.85 -13.49
C MET A 1 -4.58 10.36 -13.36
N THR A 2 -3.63 11.17 -13.82
CA THR A 2 -2.20 10.87 -13.75
C THR A 2 -1.77 10.82 -12.28
N ARG A 3 -1.17 9.70 -11.85
CA ARG A 3 -0.69 9.50 -10.49
C ARG A 3 0.69 10.15 -10.35
N ASP A 4 0.71 11.45 -10.09
CA ASP A 4 1.95 12.25 -10.05
C ASP A 4 2.64 12.25 -8.67
N LYS A 5 1.90 11.96 -7.60
CA LYS A 5 2.43 12.00 -6.22
C LYS A 5 3.08 10.68 -5.82
N ARG A 6 4.26 10.77 -5.18
CA ARG A 6 5.01 9.64 -4.60
C ARG A 6 4.85 9.61 -3.08
N ILE A 7 4.56 8.42 -2.54
CA ILE A 7 4.58 8.14 -1.10
C ILE A 7 5.79 7.26 -0.82
N VAL A 8 6.59 7.63 0.18
CA VAL A 8 7.71 6.82 0.69
C VAL A 8 7.41 6.50 2.14
N VAL A 9 7.25 5.22 2.46
CA VAL A 9 7.02 4.74 3.82
C VAL A 9 8.28 4.07 4.32
N ARG A 10 8.81 4.51 5.46
CA ARG A 10 9.89 3.80 6.14
C ARG A 10 9.26 2.68 6.96
N VAL A 11 9.74 1.47 6.75
CA VAL A 11 9.26 0.26 7.43
C VAL A 11 10.45 -0.53 7.93
N ASN A 12 10.26 -1.30 8.99
CA ASN A 12 11.27 -2.22 9.49
C ASN A 12 11.30 -3.51 8.67
N HIS A 13 12.31 -4.36 8.93
CA HIS A 13 12.51 -5.60 8.17
C HIS A 13 11.29 -6.55 8.26
N GLU A 14 10.70 -6.68 9.45
CA GLU A 14 9.53 -7.53 9.67
C GLU A 14 8.31 -7.04 8.86
N GLU A 15 8.03 -5.74 8.92
CA GLU A 15 6.94 -5.11 8.17
C GLU A 15 7.13 -5.26 6.66
N TYR A 16 8.38 -5.10 6.19
CA TYR A 16 8.74 -5.30 4.79
C TYR A 16 8.50 -6.75 4.33
N ASN A 17 8.90 -7.74 5.12
CA ASN A 17 8.63 -9.14 4.78
C ASN A 17 7.13 -9.44 4.80
N ARG A 18 6.41 -8.95 5.82
CA ARG A 18 4.97 -9.16 5.95
C ARG A 18 4.19 -8.60 4.76
N ILE A 19 4.51 -7.39 4.31
CA ILE A 19 3.80 -6.79 3.17
C ILE A 19 4.15 -7.47 1.85
N ASN A 20 5.40 -7.93 1.69
CA ASN A 20 5.81 -8.69 0.51
C ASN A 20 5.13 -10.07 0.46
N ASP A 21 5.05 -10.78 1.57
CA ASP A 21 4.40 -12.09 1.65
C ASP A 21 2.89 -11.96 1.34
N TYR A 22 2.23 -10.97 1.93
CA TYR A 22 0.82 -10.68 1.66
C TYR A 22 0.57 -10.30 0.20
N ALA A 23 1.46 -9.48 -0.40
CA ALA A 23 1.39 -9.11 -1.80
C ALA A 23 1.54 -10.33 -2.73
N LYS A 24 2.50 -11.22 -2.43
CA LYS A 24 2.68 -12.49 -3.15
C LYS A 24 1.47 -13.40 -3.04
N SER A 25 0.91 -13.56 -1.84
CA SER A 25 -0.26 -14.40 -1.59
C SER A 25 -1.47 -13.97 -2.43
N LYS A 26 -1.59 -12.67 -2.72
CA LYS A 26 -2.68 -12.12 -3.55
C LYS A 26 -2.30 -11.87 -5.01
N SER A 27 -1.10 -12.25 -5.45
CA SER A 27 -0.57 -11.94 -6.79
C SER A 27 -0.67 -10.45 -7.17
N TYR A 28 -0.45 -9.56 -6.20
CA TYR A 28 -0.45 -8.11 -6.40
C TYR A 28 0.91 -7.51 -6.07
N SER A 29 1.16 -6.31 -6.59
CA SER A 29 2.31 -5.52 -6.15
C SER A 29 2.04 -4.87 -4.79
N VAL A 30 3.09 -4.65 -3.99
CA VAL A 30 3.01 -3.89 -2.72
C VAL A 30 2.32 -2.53 -2.92
N ALA A 31 2.60 -1.84 -4.04
CA ALA A 31 1.96 -0.58 -4.37
C ALA A 31 0.44 -0.69 -4.60
N GLU A 32 -0.04 -1.83 -5.13
CA GLU A 32 -1.47 -2.08 -5.30
C GLU A 32 -2.16 -2.35 -3.98
N ILE A 33 -1.52 -3.12 -3.10
CA ILE A 33 -2.00 -3.34 -1.73
C ILE A 33 -2.15 -2.01 -1.00
N ILE A 34 -1.12 -1.15 -1.02
CA ILE A 34 -1.18 0.18 -0.39
C ILE A 34 -2.29 1.02 -1.01
N ARG A 35 -2.45 1.01 -2.34
CA ARG A 35 -3.55 1.73 -3.02
C ARG A 35 -4.91 1.20 -2.63
N ASP A 36 -5.07 -0.11 -2.44
CA ASP A 36 -6.32 -0.71 -2.01
C ASP A 36 -6.71 -0.20 -0.62
N TYR A 37 -5.76 -0.14 0.31
CA TYR A 37 -5.98 0.47 1.62
C TYR A 37 -6.34 1.96 1.51
N ILE A 38 -5.65 2.73 0.66
CA ILE A 38 -5.96 4.16 0.45
C ILE A 38 -7.40 4.33 -0.06
N LYS A 39 -7.88 3.46 -0.95
CA LYS A 39 -9.27 3.51 -1.47
C LYS A 39 -10.34 3.26 -0.39
N ARG A 40 -9.98 2.55 0.69
CA ARG A 40 -10.88 2.25 1.81
C ARG A 40 -10.97 3.40 2.81
N LEU A 41 -10.09 4.40 2.71
CA LEU A 41 -10.14 5.57 3.59
C LEU A 41 -11.41 6.40 3.30
N PRO A 42 -12.03 7.00 4.32
CA PRO A 42 -13.16 7.89 4.12
C PRO A 42 -12.74 9.07 3.24
N LYS A 43 -13.59 9.44 2.29
CA LYS A 43 -13.33 10.56 1.36
C LYS A 43 -13.34 11.92 2.06
N ASN A 44 -13.99 11.99 3.22
CA ASN A 44 -14.07 13.15 4.08
C ASN A 44 -13.68 12.72 5.50
N PRO A 45 -12.44 12.97 5.95
CA PRO A 45 -12.15 13.01 7.37
C PRO A 45 -12.78 14.30 7.94
N ASP A 46 -13.77 14.15 8.82
CA ASP A 46 -14.30 15.24 9.66
C ASP A 46 -13.21 15.87 10.53
#